data_AF-A0A2Z6S5G8-F1
#
_entry.id   AF-A0A2Z6S5G8-F1
#
_cell.length_a   1.000
_cell.length_b   1.000
_cell.length_c   1.000
_cell.angle_alpha   90.00
_cell.angle_beta   90.00
_cell.angle_gamma   90.00
#
_symmetry.space_group_name_H-M   'P 1'
#
loop_
_entity.id
_entity.type
_entity.pdbx_description
1 polymer ?
#
loop_
_entity_poly.entity_id
_entity_poly.type
_entity_poly.pdbx_seq_one_letter_code
_entity_poly.pdbx_strand_id
1 'polypeptide(L)'
;MRNGTPYTPASTSTSATTTGNDSVTLADEIKKYKTAELIEYLRKEEDLGLDDDDLEIIRNEKVNGSNFLDMTKQDFQEYGMKGGPAMRLMKFAKACKEKKLRSFSSYKTKKDLNEVLGKYGIVSGDITRIPQFKPVPHPIDESSKEFKLCIDDILRRIRNMGPVVDSNEAMRCEYISTILHTAVSLLEGLVITPQMNVTGEENTGRVDYAIKKILDDLLEEIICITDVPV
;
A
#
# COMPACT_ATOMS: atom_id res chain seq x y z
N MET A 1 43.05 -28.17 -13.59
CA MET A 1 42.42 -28.45 -12.27
C MET A 1 42.53 -27.19 -11.42
N ARG A 2 41.41 -26.50 -11.20
CA ARG A 2 41.25 -25.45 -10.17
C ARG A 2 39.92 -25.76 -9.50
N ASN A 3 39.98 -26.30 -8.28
CA ASN A 3 38.82 -26.55 -7.43
C ASN A 3 38.33 -25.21 -6.91
N GLY A 4 37.27 -24.67 -7.54
CA GLY A 4 36.50 -23.57 -6.97
C GLY A 4 35.50 -24.15 -5.99
N THR A 5 35.58 -23.77 -4.72
CA THR A 5 34.54 -24.03 -3.73
C THR A 5 33.23 -23.39 -4.18
N PRO A 6 32.08 -24.07 -4.06
CA PRO A 6 30.80 -23.45 -4.35
C PRO A 6 30.54 -22.37 -3.29
N TYR A 7 30.47 -21.11 -3.75
CA TYR A 7 29.92 -20.02 -2.95
C TYR A 7 28.42 -20.26 -2.78
N THR A 8 27.99 -20.51 -1.55
CA THR A 8 26.58 -20.51 -1.17
C THR A 8 26.21 -19.08 -0.78
N PRO A 9 25.36 -18.36 -1.53
CA PRO A 9 24.71 -17.18 -0.98
C PRO A 9 23.68 -17.70 0.02
N ALA A 10 23.94 -17.48 1.31
CA ALA A 10 22.93 -17.60 2.34
C ALA A 10 21.94 -16.45 2.18
N SER A 11 20.96 -16.62 1.30
CA SER A 11 19.70 -15.88 1.37
C SER A 11 18.67 -16.84 1.93
N THR A 12 18.77 -17.06 3.24
CA THR A 12 17.65 -17.56 4.02
C THR A 12 16.53 -16.55 3.82
N SER A 13 15.60 -16.85 2.93
CA SER A 13 14.26 -16.28 3.02
C SER A 13 13.65 -16.93 4.24
N THR A 14 14.02 -16.42 5.41
CA THR A 14 13.26 -16.65 6.61
C THR A 14 11.95 -15.94 6.32
N SER A 15 10.95 -16.70 5.87
CA SER A 15 9.59 -16.46 6.31
C SER A 15 9.69 -16.51 7.83
N ALA A 16 9.96 -15.35 8.41
CA ALA A 16 9.83 -15.16 9.83
C ALA A 16 8.36 -15.45 10.09
N THR A 17 8.10 -16.66 10.56
CA THR A 17 7.16 -16.82 11.65
C THR A 17 7.73 -16.00 12.80
N THR A 18 7.58 -14.67 12.72
CA THR A 18 7.39 -13.89 13.92
C THR A 18 6.14 -14.46 14.55
N THR A 19 6.35 -15.44 15.42
CA THR A 19 5.53 -15.66 16.60
C THR A 19 5.61 -14.39 17.43
N GLY A 20 4.86 -13.40 16.97
CA GLY A 20 4.65 -12.08 17.50
C GLY A 20 3.39 -11.63 16.79
N ASN A 21 2.24 -11.98 17.37
CA ASN A 21 0.94 -11.54 16.89
C ASN A 21 0.79 -10.06 17.26
N ASP A 22 1.72 -9.22 16.78
CA ASP A 22 1.63 -7.77 16.82
C ASP A 22 0.63 -7.41 15.72
N SER A 23 -0.65 -7.71 16.00
CA SER A 23 -1.74 -7.36 15.12
C SER A 23 -1.73 -5.84 14.97
N VAL A 24 -1.33 -5.35 13.79
CA VAL A 24 -1.40 -3.93 13.45
C VAL A 24 -2.83 -3.47 13.69
N THR A 25 -2.99 -2.45 14.52
CA THR A 25 -4.28 -1.84 14.80
C THR A 25 -4.56 -0.73 13.79
N LEU A 26 -5.83 -0.37 13.62
CA LEU A 26 -6.20 0.80 12.84
C LEU A 26 -5.55 2.08 13.41
N ALA A 27 -5.36 2.14 14.73
CA ALA A 27 -4.63 3.22 15.37
C ALA A 27 -3.15 3.31 14.92
N ASP A 28 -2.46 2.19 14.66
CA ASP A 28 -1.08 2.21 14.18
C ASP A 28 -0.95 2.80 12.77
N GLU A 29 -2.00 2.70 11.97
CA GLU A 29 -2.11 3.37 10.68
C GLU A 29 -2.43 4.85 10.85
N ILE A 30 -3.53 5.17 11.54
CA ILE A 30 -3.99 6.56 11.74
C ILE A 30 -2.88 7.40 12.37
N LYS A 31 -2.08 6.84 13.28
CA LYS A 31 -0.96 7.56 13.92
C LYS A 31 0.03 8.18 12.94
N LYS A 32 0.14 7.63 11.72
CA LYS A 32 1.06 8.10 10.68
C LYS A 32 0.50 9.26 9.87
N TYR A 33 -0.81 9.50 9.93
CA TYR A 33 -1.47 10.50 9.10
C TYR A 33 -1.07 11.92 9.47
N LYS A 34 -0.70 12.70 8.44
CA LYS A 34 -0.66 14.16 8.53
C LYS A 34 -2.08 14.71 8.65
N THR A 35 -2.22 15.97 9.05
CA THR A 35 -3.53 16.61 9.28
C THR A 35 -4.49 16.45 8.11
N ALA A 36 -4.03 16.66 6.88
CA ALA A 36 -4.92 16.61 5.72
C ALA A 36 -5.28 15.15 5.31
N GLU A 37 -4.37 14.19 5.48
CA GLU A 37 -4.68 12.75 5.33
C GLU A 37 -5.72 12.30 6.37
N LEU A 38 -5.60 12.77 7.62
CA LEU A 38 -6.57 12.51 8.68
C LEU A 38 -7.95 13.06 8.33
N ILE A 39 -8.03 14.29 7.81
CA ILE A 39 -9.30 14.91 7.43
C ILE A 39 -10.00 14.12 6.33
N GLU A 40 -9.26 13.70 5.29
CA GLU A 40 -9.80 12.86 4.22
C GLU A 40 -10.30 11.51 4.74
N TYR A 41 -9.55 10.90 5.66
CA TYR A 41 -9.98 9.66 6.31
C TYR A 41 -11.29 9.84 7.09
N LEU A 42 -11.37 10.86 7.97
CA LEU A 42 -12.57 11.13 8.77
C LEU A 42 -13.78 11.52 7.93
N ARG A 43 -13.58 12.18 6.77
CA ARG A 43 -14.65 12.54 5.83
C ARG A 43 -15.34 11.31 5.23
N LYS A 44 -14.62 10.19 5.05
CA LYS A 44 -15.17 8.94 4.50
C LYS A 44 -15.96 8.12 5.51
N GLU A 45 -15.78 8.38 6.81
CA GLU A 45 -16.46 7.67 7.88
C GLU A 45 -17.86 8.26 8.11
N GLU A 46 -18.84 7.79 7.33
CA GLU A 46 -20.23 8.30 7.33
C GLU A 46 -20.87 8.29 8.74
N ASP A 47 -20.54 7.30 9.57
CA ASP A 47 -21.03 7.15 10.95
C ASP A 47 -20.63 8.30 11.88
N LEU A 48 -19.59 9.08 11.52
CA LEU A 48 -19.16 10.23 12.30
C LEU A 48 -20.06 11.44 12.12
N GLY A 49 -20.78 11.54 11.00
CA GLY A 49 -21.69 12.66 10.70
C GLY A 49 -21.07 14.02 10.98
N LEU A 50 -19.86 14.24 10.46
CA LEU A 50 -19.13 15.51 10.53
C LEU A 50 -19.49 16.36 9.31
N ASP A 51 -19.63 17.66 9.51
CA ASP A 51 -19.75 18.63 8.42
C ASP A 51 -18.39 19.29 8.11
N ASP A 52 -18.38 20.17 7.11
CA ASP A 52 -17.15 20.87 6.71
C ASP A 52 -16.62 21.79 7.83
N ASP A 53 -17.51 22.37 8.67
CA ASP A 53 -17.13 23.23 9.80
C ASP A 53 -16.41 22.41 10.88
N ASP A 54 -16.91 21.21 11.21
CA ASP A 54 -16.25 20.28 12.15
C ASP A 54 -14.84 19.89 11.66
N LEU A 55 -14.70 19.61 10.36
CA LEU A 55 -13.40 19.27 9.75
C LEU A 55 -12.46 20.48 9.65
N GLU A 56 -12.99 21.70 9.49
CA GLU A 56 -12.21 22.94 9.51
C GLU A 56 -11.54 23.17 10.87
N ILE A 57 -12.20 22.81 11.97
CA ILE A 57 -11.61 22.88 13.31
C ILE A 57 -10.36 21.99 13.41
N ILE A 58 -10.44 20.75 12.93
CA ILE A 58 -9.31 19.80 12.90
C ILE A 58 -8.16 20.37 12.06
N ARG A 59 -8.49 21.01 10.93
CA ARG A 59 -7.51 21.66 10.03
C ARG A 59 -6.81 22.84 10.69
N ASN A 60 -7.56 23.73 11.32
CA ASN A 60 -7.07 24.97 11.92
C ASN A 60 -6.13 24.69 13.10
N GLU A 61 -6.47 23.70 13.91
CA GLU A 61 -5.65 23.24 15.03
C GLU A 61 -4.50 22.32 14.61
N LYS A 62 -4.39 22.02 13.31
CA LYS A 62 -3.34 21.17 12.73
C LYS A 62 -3.23 19.80 13.42
N VAL A 63 -4.37 19.24 13.80
CA VAL A 63 -4.43 17.93 14.47
C VAL A 63 -3.97 16.86 13.47
N ASN A 64 -2.86 16.20 13.76
CA ASN A 64 -2.42 15.03 13.00
C ASN A 64 -3.01 13.74 13.62
N GLY A 65 -2.85 12.61 12.93
CA GLY A 65 -3.44 11.36 13.37
C GLY A 65 -2.93 10.84 14.72
N SER A 66 -1.67 11.14 15.08
CA SER A 66 -1.17 10.83 16.42
C SER A 66 -1.86 11.67 17.50
N ASN A 67 -2.05 12.97 17.28
CA ASN A 67 -2.76 13.84 18.22
C ASN A 67 -4.21 13.39 18.36
N PHE A 68 -4.88 13.16 17.24
CA PHE A 68 -6.27 12.71 17.18
C PHE A 68 -6.54 11.49 18.06
N LEU A 69 -5.66 10.49 18.03
CA LEU A 69 -5.83 9.25 18.79
C LEU A 69 -5.74 9.47 20.32
N ASP A 70 -5.09 10.52 20.77
CA ASP A 70 -4.88 10.82 22.19
C ASP A 70 -5.80 11.92 22.73
N MET A 71 -6.51 12.62 21.84
CA MET A 71 -7.46 13.67 22.21
C MET A 71 -8.69 13.15 22.95
N THR A 72 -9.13 13.95 23.90
CA THR A 72 -10.38 13.75 24.64
C THR A 72 -11.53 14.53 24.01
N LYS A 73 -12.76 14.22 24.44
CA LYS A 73 -13.93 15.04 24.08
C LYS A 73 -13.72 16.52 24.47
N GLN A 74 -13.09 16.77 25.62
CA GLN A 74 -12.88 18.13 26.11
C GLN A 74 -11.93 18.90 25.20
N ASP A 75 -10.84 18.28 24.77
CA ASP A 75 -9.86 18.91 23.87
C ASP A 75 -10.53 19.39 22.58
N PHE A 76 -11.37 18.56 21.96
CA PHE A 76 -12.16 18.97 20.79
C PHE A 76 -13.10 20.15 21.10
N GLN A 77 -13.74 20.16 22.27
CA GLN A 77 -14.64 21.25 22.67
C GLN A 77 -13.89 22.56 22.96
N GLU A 78 -12.66 22.49 23.47
CA GLU A 78 -11.79 23.65 23.69
C GLU A 78 -11.38 24.31 22.37
N TYR A 79 -11.28 23.52 21.30
CA TYR A 79 -11.09 24.01 19.93
C TYR A 79 -12.37 24.53 19.25
N GLY A 80 -13.50 24.57 19.98
CA GLY A 80 -14.77 25.10 19.48
C GLY A 80 -15.72 24.06 18.90
N MET A 81 -15.35 22.77 18.90
CA MET A 81 -16.21 21.70 18.36
C MET A 81 -17.44 21.47 19.23
N LYS A 82 -18.60 21.27 18.61
CA LYS A 82 -19.83 20.97 19.35
C LYS A 82 -19.73 19.62 20.05
N GLY A 83 -20.42 19.49 21.18
CA GLY A 83 -20.31 18.31 22.05
C GLY A 83 -20.76 16.99 21.40
N GLY A 84 -21.60 17.04 20.36
CA GLY A 84 -22.02 15.86 19.59
C GLY A 84 -20.87 15.29 18.75
N PRO A 85 -20.37 16.04 17.74
CA PRO A 85 -19.19 15.69 16.95
C PRO A 85 -17.99 15.29 17.82
N ALA A 86 -17.65 16.08 18.84
CA ALA A 86 -16.54 15.80 19.76
C ALA A 86 -16.68 14.43 20.47
N MET A 87 -17.90 14.04 20.85
CA MET A 87 -18.16 12.74 21.47
C MET A 87 -17.98 11.60 20.46
N ARG A 88 -18.42 11.78 19.21
CA ARG A 88 -18.30 10.77 18.15
C ARG A 88 -16.82 10.54 17.80
N LEU A 89 -16.05 11.61 17.59
CA LEU A 89 -14.61 11.53 17.34
C LEU A 89 -13.85 10.80 18.46
N MET A 90 -14.10 11.15 19.73
CA MET A 90 -13.44 10.49 20.86
C MET A 90 -13.77 8.99 20.93
N LYS A 91 -15.04 8.61 20.72
CA LYS A 91 -15.43 7.19 20.70
C LYS A 91 -14.79 6.45 19.54
N PHE A 92 -14.73 7.07 18.38
CA PHE A 92 -14.11 6.50 17.19
C PHE A 92 -12.61 6.30 17.36
N ALA A 93 -11.89 7.30 17.90
CA ALA A 93 -10.46 7.19 18.23
C ALA A 93 -10.19 6.00 19.17
N LYS A 94 -11.05 5.76 20.17
CA LYS A 94 -10.96 4.58 21.05
C LYS A 94 -11.19 3.28 20.29
N ALA A 95 -12.22 3.22 19.45
CA ALA A 95 -12.50 2.04 18.64
C ALA A 95 -11.34 1.69 17.69
N CYS A 96 -10.64 2.70 17.16
CA CYS A 96 -9.46 2.50 16.31
C CYS A 96 -8.30 1.79 17.04
N LYS A 97 -8.13 2.05 18.35
CA LYS A 97 -7.10 1.39 19.18
C LYS A 97 -7.40 -0.09 19.42
N GLU A 98 -8.66 -0.49 19.32
CA GLU A 98 -9.11 -1.87 19.53
C GLU A 98 -9.27 -2.66 18.21
N LYS A 99 -9.57 -1.96 17.11
CA LYS A 99 -9.77 -2.55 15.78
C LYS A 99 -8.45 -3.07 15.23
N LYS A 100 -8.28 -4.39 15.26
CA LYS A 100 -7.17 -5.09 14.61
C LYS A 100 -7.42 -5.15 13.11
N LEU A 101 -6.43 -4.73 12.31
CA LEU A 101 -6.45 -4.95 10.87
C LEU A 101 -6.17 -6.42 10.59
N ARG A 102 -6.94 -6.99 9.66
CA ARG A 102 -6.78 -8.39 9.28
C ARG A 102 -5.63 -8.46 8.27
N SER A 103 -4.65 -9.34 8.52
CA SER A 103 -3.57 -9.58 7.56
C SER A 103 -4.14 -10.19 6.28
N PHE A 104 -3.71 -9.74 5.09
CA PHE A 104 -4.12 -10.35 3.81
C PHE A 104 -3.83 -11.86 3.77
N SER A 105 -2.74 -12.32 4.41
CA SER A 105 -2.39 -13.74 4.43
C SER A 105 -3.37 -14.60 5.23
N SER A 106 -4.30 -13.99 5.98
CA SER A 106 -5.34 -14.70 6.73
C SER A 106 -6.61 -15.00 5.92
N TYR A 107 -6.75 -14.45 4.71
CA TYR A 107 -7.83 -14.76 3.78
C TYR A 107 -7.47 -16.01 2.98
N LYS A 108 -7.72 -17.19 3.55
CA LYS A 108 -7.28 -18.49 2.97
C LYS A 108 -8.41 -19.34 2.43
N THR A 109 -9.67 -18.95 2.67
CA THR A 109 -10.82 -19.77 2.32
C THR A 109 -11.72 -19.08 1.29
N LYS A 110 -12.49 -19.89 0.55
CA LYS A 110 -13.56 -19.39 -0.33
C LYS A 110 -14.57 -18.53 0.44
N LYS A 111 -14.81 -18.83 1.72
CA LYS A 111 -15.67 -18.02 2.60
C LYS A 111 -15.08 -16.63 2.82
N ASP A 112 -13.78 -16.55 3.11
CA ASP A 112 -13.08 -15.27 3.30
C ASP A 112 -13.12 -14.44 2.00
N LEU A 113 -12.91 -15.08 0.85
CA LEU A 113 -13.03 -14.41 -0.46
C LEU A 113 -14.46 -13.88 -0.68
N ASN A 114 -15.48 -14.70 -0.42
CA ASN A 114 -16.87 -14.29 -0.56
C ASN A 114 -17.24 -13.13 0.39
N GLU A 115 -16.70 -13.10 1.61
CA GLU A 115 -16.88 -12.00 2.56
C GLU A 115 -16.32 -10.69 1.99
N VAL A 116 -15.08 -10.71 1.48
CA VAL A 116 -14.45 -9.53 0.85
C VAL A 116 -15.26 -9.07 -0.36
N LEU A 117 -15.58 -9.98 -1.29
CA LEU A 117 -16.35 -9.67 -2.49
C LEU A 117 -17.73 -9.10 -2.16
N GLY A 118 -18.37 -9.60 -1.10
CA GLY A 118 -19.67 -9.11 -0.62
C GLY A 118 -19.65 -7.63 -0.23
N LYS A 119 -18.56 -7.14 0.36
CA LYS A 119 -18.40 -5.71 0.71
C LYS A 119 -18.44 -4.79 -0.50
N TYR A 120 -18.03 -5.30 -1.66
CA TYR A 120 -18.06 -4.57 -2.93
C TYR A 120 -19.30 -4.92 -3.78
N GLY A 121 -20.34 -5.53 -3.17
CA GLY A 121 -21.58 -5.89 -3.86
C GLY A 121 -21.45 -7.04 -4.86
N ILE A 122 -20.35 -7.80 -4.80
CA ILE A 122 -20.08 -8.93 -5.70
C ILE A 122 -20.62 -10.21 -5.03
N VAL A 123 -21.92 -10.49 -5.25
CA VAL A 123 -22.67 -11.56 -4.57
C VAL A 123 -22.56 -12.93 -5.26
N SER A 124 -21.53 -13.18 -6.07
CA SER A 124 -21.36 -14.46 -6.77
C SER A 124 -19.91 -14.90 -6.81
N GLY A 125 -19.67 -16.21 -6.77
CA GLY A 125 -18.35 -16.81 -7.05
C GLY A 125 -17.89 -16.65 -8.51
N ASP A 126 -18.57 -15.79 -9.26
CA ASP A 126 -18.23 -15.40 -10.62
C ASP A 126 -17.35 -14.15 -10.58
N ILE A 127 -16.05 -14.39 -10.72
CA ILE A 127 -15.01 -13.36 -10.75
C ILE A 127 -15.15 -12.39 -11.92
N THR A 128 -15.99 -12.68 -12.92
CA THR A 128 -16.21 -11.78 -14.06
C THR A 128 -16.88 -10.47 -13.66
N ARG A 129 -17.52 -10.42 -12.48
CA ARG A 129 -18.12 -9.20 -11.91
C ARG A 129 -17.10 -8.28 -11.21
N ILE A 130 -15.87 -8.76 -10.99
CA ILE A 130 -14.79 -7.91 -10.49
C ILE A 130 -14.44 -6.91 -11.59
N PRO A 131 -14.45 -5.59 -11.33
CA PRO A 131 -14.05 -4.60 -12.31
C PRO A 131 -12.66 -4.92 -12.85
N GLN A 132 -12.57 -5.18 -14.16
CA GLN A 132 -11.28 -5.38 -14.78
C GLN A 132 -10.53 -4.05 -14.79
N PHE A 133 -9.32 -4.05 -14.24
CA PHE A 133 -8.40 -2.94 -14.37
C PHE A 133 -8.05 -2.75 -15.85
N LYS A 134 -8.44 -1.61 -16.42
CA LYS A 134 -8.16 -1.24 -17.81
C LYS A 134 -7.24 -0.02 -17.79
N PRO A 135 -5.91 -0.22 -17.71
CA PRO A 135 -4.98 0.89 -17.68
C PRO A 135 -5.07 1.68 -18.99
N VAL A 136 -4.99 3.01 -18.88
CA VAL A 136 -4.82 3.87 -20.05
C VAL A 136 -3.32 3.87 -20.42
N PRO A 137 -2.94 3.48 -21.64
CA PRO A 137 -1.54 3.52 -22.06
C PRO A 137 -0.99 4.95 -22.05
N HIS A 138 0.24 5.11 -21.55
CA HIS A 138 0.99 6.37 -21.70
C HIS A 138 1.85 6.29 -22.96
N PRO A 139 1.74 7.25 -23.90
CA PRO A 139 2.55 7.23 -25.11
C PRO A 139 4.03 7.49 -24.77
N ILE A 140 4.91 6.70 -25.35
CA ILE A 140 6.36 6.88 -25.25
C ILE A 140 6.89 7.13 -26.66
N ASP A 141 7.78 8.11 -26.82
CA ASP A 141 8.48 8.32 -28.08
C ASP A 141 9.54 7.23 -28.27
N GLU A 142 9.19 6.19 -29.03
CA GLU A 142 10.08 5.07 -29.35
C GLU A 142 11.28 5.51 -30.22
N SER A 143 11.20 6.68 -30.87
CA SER A 143 12.29 7.22 -31.66
C SER A 143 13.34 7.94 -30.81
N SER A 144 12.99 8.30 -29.57
CA SER A 144 13.85 9.00 -28.62
C SER A 144 15.12 8.21 -28.30
N LYS A 145 16.18 8.95 -27.94
CA LYS A 145 17.46 8.34 -27.55
C LYS A 145 17.33 7.62 -26.22
N GLU A 146 16.53 8.18 -25.32
CA GLU A 146 16.27 7.72 -23.97
C GLU A 146 15.59 6.36 -24.00
N PHE A 147 14.54 6.20 -24.81
CA PHE A 147 13.86 4.91 -24.98
C PHE A 147 14.82 3.83 -25.49
N LYS A 148 15.60 4.13 -26.54
CA LYS A 148 16.57 3.18 -27.11
C LYS A 148 17.63 2.76 -26.09
N LEU A 149 18.17 3.72 -25.33
CA LEU A 149 19.14 3.44 -24.25
C LEU A 149 18.52 2.58 -23.14
N CYS A 150 17.26 2.81 -22.78
CA CYS A 150 16.53 1.99 -21.82
C CYS A 150 16.41 0.53 -22.30
N ILE A 151 15.96 0.32 -23.54
CA ILE A 151 15.84 -1.02 -24.12
C ILE A 151 17.20 -1.72 -24.19
N ASP A 152 18.25 -1.02 -24.64
CA ASP A 152 19.60 -1.57 -24.70
C ASP A 152 20.12 -1.96 -23.30
N ASP A 153 19.85 -1.16 -22.26
CA ASP A 153 20.27 -1.46 -20.90
C ASP A 153 19.51 -2.69 -20.34
N ILE A 154 18.19 -2.77 -20.55
CA ILE A 154 17.37 -3.94 -20.18
C ILE A 154 17.93 -5.19 -20.83
N LEU A 155 18.11 -5.19 -22.16
CA LEU A 155 18.59 -6.34 -22.92
C LEU A 155 19.99 -6.76 -22.49
N ARG A 156 20.89 -5.79 -22.22
CA ARG A 156 22.25 -6.06 -21.76
C ARG A 156 22.26 -6.72 -20.38
N ARG A 157 21.46 -6.23 -19.43
CA ARG A 157 21.39 -6.78 -18.07
C ARG A 157 20.76 -8.17 -18.05
N ILE A 158 19.63 -8.34 -18.75
CA ILE A 158 18.95 -9.64 -18.88
C ILE A 158 19.90 -10.69 -19.49
N ARG A 159 20.66 -10.32 -20.53
CA ARG A 159 21.66 -11.22 -21.14
C ARG A 159 22.72 -11.67 -20.13
N ASN A 160 23.16 -10.78 -19.24
CA ASN A 160 24.17 -11.10 -18.23
C ASN A 160 23.63 -12.01 -17.12
N MET A 161 22.34 -11.92 -16.81
CA MET A 161 21.69 -12.76 -15.80
C MET A 161 21.43 -14.20 -16.30
N GLY A 162 21.30 -14.40 -17.61
CA GLY A 162 21.13 -15.73 -18.23
C GLY A 162 19.66 -16.11 -18.49
N PRO A 163 19.30 -17.40 -18.49
CA PRO A 163 17.91 -17.87 -18.56
C PRO A 163 17.25 -17.94 -17.17
N VAL A 164 15.96 -17.63 -17.11
CA VAL A 164 15.13 -17.70 -15.87
C VAL A 164 14.52 -19.11 -15.66
N VAL A 165 15.03 -20.14 -16.33
CA VAL A 165 14.48 -21.51 -16.21
C VAL A 165 14.88 -22.10 -14.86
N ASP A 166 13.91 -22.66 -14.13
CA ASP A 166 14.07 -23.20 -12.76
C ASP A 166 14.67 -22.19 -11.77
N SER A 167 14.49 -20.90 -12.04
CA SER A 167 15.01 -19.83 -11.21
C SER A 167 14.29 -19.76 -9.87
N ASN A 168 15.05 -19.61 -8.78
CA ASN A 168 14.46 -19.29 -7.50
C ASN A 168 13.81 -17.89 -7.51
N GLU A 169 12.98 -17.62 -6.51
CA GLU A 169 12.28 -16.33 -6.34
C GLU A 169 13.24 -15.13 -6.38
N ALA A 170 14.44 -15.24 -5.79
CA ALA A 170 15.42 -14.16 -5.78
C ALA A 170 15.85 -13.77 -7.21
N MET A 171 16.14 -14.75 -8.07
CA MET A 171 16.50 -14.48 -9.46
C MET A 171 15.31 -13.91 -10.24
N ARG A 172 14.07 -14.41 -10.04
CA ARG A 172 12.88 -13.81 -10.66
C ARG A 172 12.71 -12.34 -10.27
N CYS A 173 12.90 -12.02 -8.99
CA CYS A 173 12.87 -10.65 -8.48
C CYS A 173 13.96 -9.76 -9.09
N GLU A 174 15.17 -10.27 -9.35
CA GLU A 174 16.21 -9.48 -10.04
C GLU A 174 15.82 -9.11 -11.47
N TYR A 175 15.19 -10.03 -12.21
CA TYR A 175 14.69 -9.75 -13.56
C TYR A 175 13.59 -8.71 -13.54
N ILE A 176 12.58 -8.90 -12.68
CA ILE A 176 11.45 -7.96 -12.54
C ILE A 176 11.98 -6.58 -12.14
N SER A 177 12.83 -6.52 -11.11
CA SER A 177 13.46 -5.29 -10.64
C SER A 177 14.21 -4.56 -11.75
N THR A 178 14.98 -5.29 -12.56
CA THR A 178 15.72 -4.72 -13.69
C THR A 178 14.81 -4.08 -14.73
N ILE A 179 13.73 -4.77 -15.12
CA ILE A 179 12.78 -4.24 -16.09
C ILE A 179 12.06 -3.03 -15.51
N LEU A 180 11.55 -3.13 -14.27
CA LEU A 180 10.78 -2.07 -13.64
C LEU A 180 11.62 -0.80 -13.44
N HIS A 181 12.80 -0.90 -12.83
CA HIS A 181 13.64 0.27 -12.55
C HIS A 181 14.09 0.99 -13.83
N THR A 182 14.45 0.26 -14.87
CA THR A 182 14.88 0.87 -16.12
C THR A 182 13.70 1.41 -16.94
N ALA A 183 12.55 0.74 -16.94
CA ALA A 183 11.36 1.25 -17.64
C ALA A 183 10.78 2.49 -16.94
N VAL A 184 10.71 2.49 -15.61
CA VAL A 184 10.18 3.62 -14.84
C VAL A 184 11.08 4.84 -14.94
N SER A 185 12.40 4.67 -15.15
CA SER A 185 13.31 5.82 -15.33
C SER A 185 13.07 6.62 -16.61
N LEU A 186 12.30 6.09 -17.57
CA LEU A 186 11.84 6.84 -18.74
C LEU A 186 10.76 7.87 -18.41
N LEU A 187 10.11 7.76 -17.25
CA LEU A 187 8.97 8.56 -16.86
C LEU A 187 9.33 9.41 -15.65
N GLU A 188 9.09 10.71 -15.74
CA GLU A 188 9.31 11.63 -14.62
C GLU A 188 8.21 11.48 -13.55
N GLY A 189 8.58 11.71 -12.29
CA GLY A 189 7.64 11.75 -11.17
C GLY A 189 7.17 10.37 -10.66
N LEU A 190 7.81 9.28 -11.10
CA LEU A 190 7.55 7.93 -10.62
C LEU A 190 8.62 7.45 -9.64
N VAL A 191 8.20 6.75 -8.59
CA VAL A 191 9.07 6.14 -7.58
C VAL A 191 8.73 4.67 -7.41
N ILE A 192 9.73 3.80 -7.47
CA ILE A 192 9.59 2.37 -7.14
C ILE A 192 10.00 2.14 -5.69
N THR A 193 9.17 1.44 -4.93
CA THR A 193 9.46 0.97 -3.57
C THR A 193 9.33 -0.55 -3.51
N PRO A 194 10.45 -1.30 -3.49
CA PRO A 194 10.43 -2.75 -3.29
C PRO A 194 9.94 -3.10 -1.89
N GLN A 195 9.25 -4.24 -1.75
CA GLN A 195 8.81 -4.84 -0.49
C GLN A 195 7.99 -3.89 0.40
N MET A 196 7.13 -3.06 -0.21
CA MET A 196 6.36 -2.08 0.54
C MET A 196 5.17 -2.72 1.26
N ASN A 197 4.94 -2.32 2.50
CA ASN A 197 3.67 -2.59 3.17
C ASN A 197 2.62 -1.59 2.67
N VAL A 198 1.58 -2.12 2.05
CA VAL A 198 0.39 -1.39 1.63
C VAL A 198 -0.67 -1.59 2.68
N THR A 199 -1.26 -0.50 3.14
CA THR A 199 -2.40 -0.54 4.04
C THR A 199 -3.59 0.07 3.34
N GLY A 200 -4.70 -0.65 3.35
CA GLY A 200 -6.02 -0.13 3.01
C GLY A 200 -6.91 -0.17 4.25
N GLU A 201 -8.13 0.34 4.11
CA GLU A 201 -9.06 0.60 5.22
C GLU A 201 -9.33 -0.59 6.16
N GLU A 202 -9.21 -1.82 5.64
CA GLU A 202 -9.48 -3.04 6.41
C GLU A 202 -8.28 -3.96 6.55
N ASN A 203 -7.29 -3.84 5.65
CA ASN A 203 -6.27 -4.85 5.43
C ASN A 203 -4.91 -4.22 5.18
N THR A 204 -3.87 -4.89 5.67
CA THR A 204 -2.48 -4.53 5.40
C THR A 204 -1.70 -5.72 4.88
N GLY A 205 -0.80 -5.49 3.93
CA GLY A 205 0.01 -6.54 3.32
C GLY A 205 1.23 -6.02 2.61
N ARG A 206 2.22 -6.90 2.50
CA ARG A 206 3.45 -6.62 1.77
C ARG A 206 3.25 -6.98 0.30
N VAL A 207 3.64 -6.05 -0.57
CA VAL A 207 3.70 -6.26 -2.02
C VAL A 207 5.16 -6.29 -2.46
N ASP A 208 5.48 -6.96 -3.57
CA ASP A 208 6.87 -7.12 -4.00
C ASP A 208 7.42 -5.81 -4.55
N TYR A 209 6.60 -5.06 -5.28
CA TYR A 209 6.93 -3.73 -5.77
C TYR A 209 5.71 -2.82 -5.69
N ALA A 210 5.93 -1.57 -5.28
CA ALA A 210 4.97 -0.48 -5.41
C ALA A 210 5.55 0.59 -6.35
N ILE A 211 4.78 1.00 -7.35
CA ILE A 211 5.10 2.14 -8.22
C ILE A 211 4.17 3.27 -7.83
N LYS A 212 4.75 4.39 -7.42
CA LYS A 212 4.06 5.55 -6.89
C LYS A 212 4.23 6.73 -7.82
N LYS A 213 3.14 7.45 -8.05
CA LYS A 213 3.15 8.77 -8.67
C LYS A 213 2.61 9.78 -7.66
N ILE A 214 3.48 10.69 -7.24
CA ILE A 214 3.11 11.75 -6.31
C ILE A 214 2.44 12.85 -7.14
N LEU A 215 1.15 13.08 -6.93
CA LEU A 215 0.39 14.12 -7.64
C LEU A 215 0.43 15.44 -6.86
N ASP A 216 0.30 15.37 -5.54
CA ASP A 216 0.51 16.46 -4.58
C ASP A 216 0.76 15.89 -3.16
N ASP A 217 0.78 16.74 -2.13
CA ASP A 217 1.02 16.34 -0.73
C ASP A 217 -0.03 15.36 -0.17
N LEU A 218 -1.15 15.12 -0.87
CA LEU A 218 -2.32 14.38 -0.39
C LEU A 218 -2.77 13.26 -1.33
N LEU A 219 -2.38 13.30 -2.59
CA LEU A 219 -2.79 12.36 -3.61
C LEU A 219 -1.58 11.61 -4.18
N GLU A 220 -1.61 10.30 -3.98
CA GLU A 220 -0.65 9.37 -4.55
C GLU A 220 -1.41 8.30 -5.35
N GLU A 221 -1.05 8.14 -6.62
CA GLU A 221 -1.47 6.96 -7.39
C GLU A 221 -0.44 5.85 -7.15
N ILE A 222 -0.93 4.67 -6.79
CA ILE A 222 -0.08 3.51 -6.52
C ILE A 222 -0.51 2.30 -7.35
N ILE A 223 0.47 1.66 -7.97
CA ILE A 223 0.32 0.32 -8.56
C ILE A 223 1.14 -0.66 -7.74
N CYS A 224 0.48 -1.71 -7.26
CA CYS A 224 1.10 -2.77 -6.49
C CYS A 224 1.31 -4.01 -7.38
N ILE A 225 2.51 -4.57 -7.33
CA ILE A 225 2.90 -5.76 -8.07
C ILE A 225 3.29 -6.83 -7.06
N THR A 226 2.64 -7.98 -7.16
CA THR A 226 2.96 -9.17 -6.38
C THR A 226 3.19 -10.32 -7.36
N ASP A 227 4.33 -10.98 -7.22
CA ASP A 227 4.59 -12.26 -7.88
C ASP A 227 3.75 -13.34 -7.18
N VAL A 228 3.08 -14.16 -7.97
CA VAL A 228 2.29 -15.28 -7.44
C VAL A 228 3.17 -16.52 -7.56
N PRO A 229 3.64 -17.11 -6.45
CA PRO A 229 4.32 -18.39 -6.53
C PRO A 229 3.37 -19.44 -7.09
N VAL A 230 3.75 -20.05 -8.22
CA VAL A 230 3.04 -21.16 -8.87
C VAL A 230 3.28 -22.46 -8.11
#